data_AF-A0AAD6XC82-F1
#
_entry.id   AF-A0AAD6XC82-F1
#
_cell.length_a   1.000
_cell.length_b   1.000
_cell.length_c   1.000
_cell.angle_alpha   90.00
_cell.angle_beta   90.00
_cell.angle_gamma   90.00
#
_symmetry.space_group_name_H-M   'P 1'
#
loop_
_entity.id
_entity.type
_entity.pdbx_description
1 polymer ?
#
loop_
_entity_poly.entity_id
_entity_poly.type
_entity_poly.pdbx_seq_one_letter_code
_entity_poly.pdbx_strand_id
1 'polypeptide(L)'
;MNRFLKAQWPAWSRVGHRLDAYELLPDSQWADGAAPRGGHVPTRRRRCAVPVRPILYSLGVIVALGIISAFWARRLARLQTPAPVRPDDAHRPPPETPEPVRPGDPPRPPPLYEEYHRRERNLPQHNLSLPYPDGSHAKFLWTANHGSGFGWGNYMEEMILDAYLAYAAQRAYVFDNYTWARGGPEVATWNGKPIPARIPLSALISGPIIGGFMPDKDVPRAVSREYFFGVCPESERIVLDTRKVQDSLSRDASVEEIVERWVEELHSIESPCVEIARDSPPLFSYEITNTPRVLDVFLALSQSPILSNFGWSPLILEGYYRNLQYFRSPSGLDEPPSVKETSSLPLNGLLALHVRRGDYESWCNDAYRNRMSFTGFNSFPQLPDKYTPPGTHDSESAADAEITRSHCLPSIAEIVEKVLAVSEPRITRVYVMTNAPRPWLVDLKGNLSTAHHWPDGVGTSRDLELSWEEKFVAEAVDMYVGQRAEKFIGNGFSSLTSNVVLLRMHNPDLDPSDTHFW
;
A
#
# COMPACT_ATOMS: atom_id res chain seq x y z
N MET A 1 -20.97 -34.07 -45.56
CA MET A 1 -20.13 -34.36 -44.39
C MET A 1 -19.98 -33.08 -43.60
N ASN A 2 -20.89 -32.93 -42.65
CA ASN A 2 -21.10 -31.76 -41.78
C ASN A 2 -21.14 -32.31 -40.36
N ARG A 3 -20.67 -31.51 -39.38
CA ARG A 3 -20.57 -31.76 -37.92
C ARG A 3 -19.21 -32.26 -37.45
N PHE A 4 -18.39 -31.33 -36.96
CA PHE A 4 -17.94 -31.27 -35.56
C PHE A 4 -17.21 -29.93 -35.36
N LEU A 5 -18.01 -28.86 -35.21
CA LEU A 5 -17.60 -27.54 -34.72
C LEU A 5 -18.44 -27.28 -33.46
N LYS A 6 -17.75 -26.92 -32.37
CA LYS A 6 -18.20 -26.35 -31.06
C LYS A 6 -17.55 -27.10 -29.89
N ALA A 7 -16.28 -26.82 -29.65
CA ALA A 7 -15.75 -26.85 -28.29
C ALA A 7 -16.03 -25.45 -27.70
N GLN A 8 -16.86 -25.41 -26.66
CA GLN A 8 -17.26 -24.21 -25.96
C GLN A 8 -16.06 -23.62 -25.22
N TRP A 9 -15.63 -22.42 -25.62
CA TRP A 9 -14.96 -21.48 -24.73
C TRP A 9 -15.91 -21.18 -23.56
N PRO A 10 -15.53 -21.35 -22.28
CA PRO A 10 -16.30 -20.76 -21.20
C PRO A 10 -16.09 -19.24 -21.26
N ALA A 11 -17.19 -18.51 -21.31
CA ALA A 11 -17.21 -17.06 -21.18
C ALA A 11 -16.80 -16.68 -19.73
N TRP A 12 -15.51 -16.45 -19.52
CA TRP A 12 -14.96 -15.91 -18.26
C TRP A 12 -15.11 -14.37 -18.15
N SER A 13 -16.23 -13.82 -18.63
CA SER A 13 -16.53 -12.38 -18.57
C SER A 13 -17.69 -12.01 -17.63
N ARG A 14 -18.09 -12.92 -16.73
CA ARG A 14 -19.11 -12.65 -15.70
C ARG A 14 -18.80 -13.35 -14.38
N VAL A 15 -17.70 -12.95 -13.75
CA VAL A 15 -17.63 -12.96 -12.29
C VAL A 15 -17.20 -11.57 -11.90
N GLY A 16 -18.16 -10.74 -11.50
CA GLY A 16 -17.88 -9.44 -10.89
C GLY A 16 -17.23 -9.70 -9.53
N HIS A 17 -15.91 -9.81 -9.52
CA HIS A 17 -15.14 -9.93 -8.28
C HIS A 17 -15.26 -8.62 -7.51
N ARG A 18 -15.95 -8.68 -6.37
CA ARG A 18 -15.98 -7.61 -5.39
C ARG A 18 -14.62 -7.59 -4.70
N LEU A 19 -13.80 -6.56 -4.97
CA LEU A 19 -12.46 -6.43 -4.39
C LEU A 19 -12.23 -5.03 -3.82
N ASP A 20 -11.80 -5.02 -2.56
CA ASP A 20 -11.03 -4.05 -1.78
C ASP A 20 -11.42 -2.56 -1.86
N ALA A 21 -12.15 -2.13 -0.82
CA ALA A 21 -11.93 -0.81 -0.20
C ALA A 21 -12.23 -0.93 1.31
N TYR A 22 -11.49 -0.18 2.13
CA TYR A 22 -11.67 -0.12 3.58
C TYR A 22 -13.12 0.26 3.91
N GLU A 23 -13.87 -0.69 4.49
CA GLU A 23 -15.28 -0.45 4.76
C GLU A 23 -15.48 0.67 5.80
N LEU A 24 -16.06 1.78 5.36
CA LEU A 24 -16.61 2.87 6.16
C LEU A 24 -17.95 2.46 6.80
N LEU A 25 -18.02 1.40 7.61
CA LEU A 25 -19.30 0.94 8.21
C LEU A 25 -19.71 1.80 9.43
N PRO A 26 -21.01 2.13 9.59
CA PRO A 26 -21.55 2.70 10.83
C PRO A 26 -21.78 1.64 11.92
N ASP A 27 -21.58 2.04 13.18
CA ASP A 27 -21.56 1.25 14.43
C ASP A 27 -22.91 0.64 14.88
N SER A 28 -23.80 0.22 13.97
CA SER A 28 -25.07 -0.37 14.43
C SER A 28 -25.56 -1.47 13.50
N GLN A 29 -25.16 -2.71 13.81
CA GLN A 29 -25.98 -3.93 13.70
C GLN A 29 -25.12 -5.16 14.00
N TRP A 30 -24.85 -5.39 15.29
CA TRP A 30 -24.57 -6.72 15.82
C TRP A 30 -25.16 -6.80 17.22
N ALA A 31 -26.30 -7.46 17.34
CA ALA A 31 -26.89 -7.84 18.62
C ALA A 31 -27.01 -9.37 18.68
N ASP A 32 -26.69 -9.87 19.87
CA ASP A 32 -27.00 -11.17 20.46
C ASP A 32 -26.15 -12.40 20.07
N GLY A 33 -25.16 -12.68 20.94
CA GLY A 33 -24.46 -13.95 21.06
C GLY A 33 -23.82 -14.07 22.44
N ALA A 34 -24.38 -14.92 23.30
CA ALA A 34 -24.13 -15.00 24.74
C ALA A 34 -22.71 -15.44 25.16
N ALA A 35 -22.17 -14.83 26.21
CA ALA A 35 -20.96 -15.24 26.93
C ALA A 35 -21.29 -15.90 28.29
N PRO A 36 -20.55 -16.93 28.76
CA PRO A 36 -20.71 -17.46 30.11
C PRO A 36 -19.79 -16.78 31.14
N ARG A 37 -20.26 -16.78 32.40
CA ARG A 37 -19.73 -16.11 33.60
C ARG A 37 -18.81 -17.02 34.44
N GLY A 38 -17.95 -16.38 35.25
CA GLY A 38 -17.45 -16.88 36.56
C GLY A 38 -15.92 -17.06 36.62
N GLY A 39 -15.17 -16.62 37.63
CA GLY A 39 -15.50 -16.05 38.95
C GLY A 39 -14.28 -15.40 39.65
N HIS A 40 -14.56 -14.73 40.78
CA HIS A 40 -13.60 -14.05 41.68
C HIS A 40 -12.79 -15.05 42.55
N VAL A 41 -11.64 -14.68 43.14
CA VAL A 41 -11.39 -14.20 44.55
C VAL A 41 -9.86 -14.46 44.84
N PRO A 42 -9.10 -13.86 45.81
CA PRO A 42 -8.87 -12.47 46.23
C PRO A 42 -7.35 -12.08 46.40
N THR A 43 -7.16 -10.84 46.85
CA THR A 43 -5.94 -10.09 47.25
C THR A 43 -5.01 -10.68 48.33
N ARG A 44 -3.72 -10.27 48.34
CA ARG A 44 -2.96 -10.04 49.59
C ARG A 44 -1.86 -8.96 49.49
N ARG A 45 -1.90 -8.00 50.43
CA ARG A 45 -0.89 -6.97 50.74
C ARG A 45 0.28 -7.55 51.57
N ARG A 46 1.49 -6.99 51.42
CA ARG A 46 2.47 -6.83 52.51
C ARG A 46 3.22 -5.49 52.40
N ARG A 47 3.50 -4.90 53.57
CA ARG A 47 4.21 -3.64 53.84
C ARG A 47 5.60 -3.91 54.43
N CYS A 48 6.40 -2.83 54.51
CA CYS A 48 7.56 -2.56 55.39
C CYS A 48 8.92 -3.05 54.83
N ALA A 49 10.05 -2.36 54.95
CA ALA A 49 10.46 -1.19 55.74
C ALA A 49 11.65 -0.45 55.09
N VAL A 50 11.89 0.76 55.57
CA VAL A 50 13.01 1.68 55.26
C VAL A 50 14.24 1.34 56.12
N PRO A 51 15.47 1.68 55.66
CA PRO A 51 16.38 2.40 56.56
C PRO A 51 17.08 3.61 55.90
N VAL A 52 17.68 4.41 56.79
CA VAL A 52 18.01 5.84 56.67
C VAL A 52 19.54 6.04 56.66
N ARG A 53 20.05 6.80 55.67
CA ARG A 53 21.19 7.78 55.65
C ARG A 53 22.64 7.27 55.89
N PRO A 54 23.71 7.93 55.34
CA PRO A 54 23.99 9.36 55.54
C PRO A 54 24.50 10.22 54.36
N ILE A 55 24.44 11.51 54.68
CA ILE A 55 24.74 12.76 53.97
C ILE A 55 26.22 12.86 53.59
N LEU A 56 26.53 13.16 52.32
CA LEU A 56 27.80 13.77 51.87
C LEU A 56 27.75 14.20 50.38
N TYR A 57 26.73 14.94 49.92
CA TYR A 57 26.68 15.42 48.51
C TYR A 57 26.03 16.80 48.30
N SER A 58 26.20 17.73 49.24
CA SER A 58 25.46 19.01 49.21
C SER A 58 26.09 20.11 48.35
N LEU A 59 27.34 19.97 47.89
CA LEU A 59 28.01 21.02 47.10
C LEU A 59 27.99 20.77 45.58
N GLY A 60 28.04 19.51 45.12
CA GLY A 60 27.98 19.17 43.70
C GLY A 60 26.59 19.41 43.08
N VAL A 61 25.52 19.19 43.84
CA VAL A 61 24.13 19.35 43.37
C VAL A 61 23.78 20.82 43.12
N ILE A 62 24.33 21.76 43.90
CA ILE A 62 24.05 23.19 43.72
C ILE A 62 24.71 23.72 42.43
N VAL A 63 25.92 23.27 42.11
CA VAL A 63 26.61 23.65 40.86
C VAL A 63 25.91 23.01 39.65
N ALA A 64 25.49 21.75 39.75
CA ALA A 64 24.75 21.07 38.68
C ALA A 64 23.40 21.74 38.40
N LEU A 65 22.65 22.13 39.44
CA LEU A 65 21.38 22.84 39.29
C LEU A 65 21.56 24.24 38.70
N GLY A 66 22.67 24.94 39.01
CA GLY A 66 23.01 26.22 38.38
C GLY A 66 23.28 26.13 36.88
N ILE A 67 24.02 25.09 36.45
CA ILE A 67 24.31 24.84 35.03
C ILE A 67 23.05 24.42 34.28
N ILE A 68 22.22 23.56 34.88
CA ILE A 68 20.93 23.14 34.31
C ILE A 68 20.00 24.35 34.16
N SER A 69 19.91 25.22 35.18
CA SER A 69 19.10 26.44 35.13
C SER A 69 19.55 27.40 34.03
N ALA A 70 20.86 27.64 33.90
CA ALA A 70 21.41 28.50 32.83
C ALA A 70 21.20 27.91 31.43
N PHE A 71 21.26 26.57 31.28
CA PHE A 71 20.97 25.87 30.04
C PHE A 71 19.50 26.02 29.64
N TRP A 72 18.56 25.83 30.58
CA TRP A 72 17.13 26.01 30.34
C TRP A 72 16.74 27.46 30.06
N ALA A 73 17.36 28.44 30.73
CA ALA A 73 17.13 29.86 30.46
C ALA A 73 17.56 30.25 29.03
N ARG A 74 18.70 29.74 28.54
CA ARG A 74 19.14 29.96 27.16
C ARG A 74 18.26 29.24 26.13
N ARG A 75 17.71 28.08 26.48
CA ARG A 75 16.78 27.33 25.62
C ARG A 75 15.42 28.04 25.52
N LEU A 76 14.88 28.55 26.62
CA LEU A 76 13.66 29.36 26.64
C LEU A 76 13.81 30.66 25.83
N ALA A 77 14.97 31.33 25.92
CA ALA A 77 15.24 32.52 25.12
C ALA A 77 15.29 32.24 23.60
N ARG A 78 15.72 31.04 23.18
CA ARG A 78 15.70 30.61 21.76
C ARG A 78 14.31 30.15 21.28
N LEU A 79 13.46 29.67 22.19
CA LEU A 79 12.07 29.31 21.87
C LEU A 79 11.17 30.55 21.69
N GLN A 80 11.59 31.72 22.19
CA GLN A 80 10.86 32.97 22.04
C GLN A 80 11.24 33.78 20.79
N THR A 81 12.25 33.36 20.04
CA THR A 81 12.57 33.95 18.72
C THR A 81 11.86 33.13 17.63
N PRO A 82 10.75 33.62 17.04
CA PRO A 82 10.14 32.93 15.91
C PRO A 82 11.12 32.85 14.74
N ALA A 83 11.22 31.68 14.13
CA ALA A 83 11.99 31.50 12.90
C ALA A 83 11.40 32.37 11.78
N PRO A 84 12.21 32.91 10.85
CA PRO A 84 11.71 33.62 9.70
C PRO A 84 10.86 32.67 8.84
N VAL A 85 9.56 32.92 8.78
CA VAL A 85 8.60 32.20 7.95
C VAL A 85 8.92 32.47 6.47
N ARG A 86 9.00 31.42 5.66
CA ARG A 86 9.15 31.56 4.20
C ARG A 86 7.90 32.26 3.64
N PRO A 87 8.04 33.21 2.70
CA PRO A 87 6.90 33.97 2.17
C PRO A 87 5.73 33.12 1.61
N ASP A 88 6.01 31.89 1.17
CA ASP A 88 5.02 31.01 0.52
C ASP A 88 4.11 30.23 1.49
N ASP A 89 4.44 30.15 2.79
CA ASP A 89 3.64 29.41 3.79
C ASP A 89 2.53 30.26 4.43
N ALA A 90 2.49 31.57 4.17
CA ALA A 90 1.59 32.50 4.85
C ALA A 90 0.12 32.47 4.36
N HIS A 91 -0.21 31.63 3.38
CA HIS A 91 -1.55 31.61 2.73
C HIS A 91 -2.28 30.25 2.79
N ARG A 92 -1.75 29.25 3.50
CA ARG A 92 -2.57 28.05 3.79
C ARG A 92 -3.52 28.37 4.94
N PRO A 93 -4.86 28.30 4.73
CA PRO A 93 -5.77 28.28 5.87
C PRO A 93 -5.41 27.06 6.76
N PRO A 94 -5.50 27.20 8.09
CA PRO A 94 -5.31 26.06 8.97
C PRO A 94 -6.28 24.94 8.57
N PRO A 95 -5.87 23.66 8.67
CA PRO A 95 -6.77 22.55 8.37
C PRO A 95 -8.04 22.71 9.22
N GLU A 96 -9.19 22.76 8.56
CA GLU A 96 -10.48 22.83 9.24
C GLU A 96 -10.56 21.66 10.22
N THR A 97 -10.74 21.99 11.50
CA THR A 97 -11.10 20.98 12.50
C THR A 97 -12.43 20.39 12.06
N PRO A 98 -12.57 19.06 11.91
CA PRO A 98 -13.82 18.47 11.45
C PRO A 98 -14.93 18.85 12.42
N GLU A 99 -15.90 19.64 11.97
CA GLU A 99 -17.11 19.87 12.75
C GLU A 99 -17.76 18.51 13.05
N PRO A 100 -18.19 18.26 14.31
CA PRO A 100 -18.94 17.06 14.62
C PRO A 100 -20.24 17.04 13.79
N VAL A 101 -20.35 16.05 12.90
CA VAL A 101 -21.52 15.83 12.05
C VAL A 101 -22.74 15.69 12.94
N ARG A 102 -23.75 16.56 12.77
CA ARG A 102 -24.98 16.49 13.57
C ARG A 102 -25.83 15.33 13.05
N PRO A 103 -26.56 14.62 13.91
CA PRO A 103 -27.51 13.61 13.45
C PRO A 103 -28.54 14.25 12.49
N GLY A 104 -28.51 13.87 11.22
CA GLY A 104 -29.42 14.37 10.18
C GLY A 104 -28.76 15.21 9.08
N ASP A 105 -27.48 15.56 9.19
CA ASP A 105 -26.76 16.21 8.08
C ASP A 105 -26.60 15.24 6.90
N PRO A 106 -26.75 15.71 5.64
CA PRO A 106 -26.49 14.87 4.49
C PRO A 106 -25.04 14.37 4.51
N PRO A 107 -24.77 13.13 4.07
CA PRO A 107 -23.41 12.60 4.04
C PRO A 107 -22.50 13.55 3.26
N ARG A 108 -21.36 13.92 3.85
CA ARG A 108 -20.33 14.69 3.15
C ARG A 108 -19.96 13.94 1.85
N PRO A 109 -19.99 14.59 0.67
CA PRO A 109 -19.65 13.91 -0.56
C PRO A 109 -18.18 13.47 -0.54
N PRO A 110 -17.82 12.37 -1.23
CA PRO A 110 -16.43 11.97 -1.38
C PRO A 110 -15.59 13.08 -2.02
N PRO A 111 -14.30 13.18 -1.68
CA PRO A 111 -13.39 14.14 -2.28
C PRO A 111 -13.19 13.83 -3.76
N LEU A 112 -13.10 14.88 -4.58
CA LEU A 112 -12.76 14.78 -6.00
C LEU A 112 -11.30 15.12 -6.29
N TYR A 113 -10.50 15.42 -5.27
CA TYR A 113 -9.06 15.67 -5.37
C TYR A 113 -8.66 16.73 -6.41
N GLU A 114 -9.44 17.79 -6.54
CA GLU A 114 -9.25 18.83 -7.58
C GLU A 114 -7.86 19.46 -7.55
N GLU A 115 -7.29 19.65 -6.36
CA GLU A 115 -5.93 20.18 -6.23
C GLU A 115 -4.87 19.25 -6.84
N TYR A 116 -5.05 17.94 -6.69
CA TYR A 116 -4.14 16.92 -7.21
C TYR A 116 -4.26 16.82 -8.72
N HIS A 117 -5.49 16.79 -9.26
CA HIS A 117 -5.72 16.88 -10.70
C HIS A 117 -5.12 18.16 -11.31
N ARG A 118 -5.26 19.30 -10.63
CA ARG A 118 -4.63 20.55 -11.07
C ARG A 118 -3.10 20.43 -11.09
N ARG A 119 -2.48 19.78 -10.11
CA ARG A 119 -1.02 19.57 -10.10
C ARG A 119 -0.58 18.67 -11.26
N GLU A 120 -1.28 17.57 -11.48
CA GLU A 120 -0.98 16.65 -12.59
C GLU A 120 -1.13 17.34 -13.95
N ARG A 121 -2.15 18.18 -14.16
CA ARG A 121 -2.30 18.96 -15.39
C ARG A 121 -1.13 19.93 -15.64
N ASN A 122 -0.53 20.47 -14.58
CA ASN A 122 0.50 21.50 -14.66
C ASN A 122 1.92 20.96 -14.41
N LEU A 123 2.18 19.68 -14.70
CA LEU A 123 3.51 19.12 -14.55
C LEU A 123 4.52 19.83 -15.47
N PRO A 124 5.77 20.08 -15.02
CA PRO A 124 6.73 20.86 -15.80
C PRO A 124 7.05 20.28 -17.19
N GLN A 125 6.98 18.95 -17.34
CA GLN A 125 7.20 18.23 -18.59
C GLN A 125 6.05 18.36 -19.60
N HIS A 126 4.91 18.94 -19.21
CA HIS A 126 3.80 19.24 -20.11
C HIS A 126 4.07 20.49 -20.96
N ASN A 127 5.25 20.53 -21.57
CA ASN A 127 5.73 21.64 -22.38
C ASN A 127 6.52 21.11 -23.57
N LEU A 128 5.96 21.29 -24.77
CA LEU A 128 6.54 20.83 -26.03
C LEU A 128 7.89 21.47 -26.37
N SER A 129 8.23 22.62 -25.79
CA SER A 129 9.50 23.32 -26.04
C SER A 129 10.66 22.82 -25.19
N LEU A 130 10.46 21.80 -24.35
CA LEU A 130 11.55 21.22 -23.58
C LEU A 130 12.55 20.48 -24.47
N PRO A 131 13.83 20.44 -24.07
CA PRO A 131 14.84 19.68 -24.79
C PRO A 131 14.60 18.17 -24.65
N TYR A 132 15.24 17.41 -25.52
CA TYR A 132 15.37 15.96 -25.40
C TYR A 132 15.78 15.55 -23.97
N PRO A 133 15.18 14.48 -23.39
CA PRO A 133 14.25 13.55 -24.05
C PRO A 133 12.77 14.00 -24.01
N ASP A 134 12.45 15.08 -23.28
CA ASP A 134 11.09 15.59 -23.09
C ASP A 134 10.59 16.42 -24.29
N GLY A 135 9.43 17.07 -24.11
CA GLY A 135 8.88 18.02 -25.07
C GLY A 135 8.44 17.34 -26.37
N SER A 136 8.71 17.97 -27.51
CA SER A 136 8.38 17.42 -28.83
C SER A 136 9.22 16.19 -29.22
N HIS A 137 10.25 15.85 -28.44
CA HIS A 137 11.10 14.68 -28.68
C HIS A 137 10.59 13.42 -27.97
N ALA A 138 9.68 13.58 -27.01
CA ALA A 138 9.20 12.48 -26.19
C ALA A 138 8.42 11.47 -27.05
N LYS A 139 8.77 10.19 -26.89
CA LYS A 139 7.93 9.06 -27.30
C LYS A 139 7.09 8.64 -26.09
N PHE A 140 5.82 8.33 -26.29
CA PHE A 140 4.84 8.01 -25.25
C PHE A 140 4.37 6.57 -25.38
N LEU A 141 4.00 5.98 -24.24
CA LEU A 141 3.27 4.72 -24.16
C LEU A 141 2.04 4.90 -23.27
N TRP A 142 0.87 4.75 -23.87
CA TRP A 142 -0.42 4.78 -23.17
C TRP A 142 -1.06 3.39 -23.11
N THR A 143 -1.27 2.86 -21.90
CA THR A 143 -1.94 1.57 -21.69
C THR A 143 -3.44 1.76 -21.47
N ALA A 144 -4.23 1.91 -22.56
CA ALA A 144 -5.66 2.23 -22.44
C ALA A 144 -6.50 1.11 -21.79
N ASN A 145 -5.97 -0.12 -21.82
CA ASN A 145 -6.55 -1.32 -21.24
C ASN A 145 -6.10 -1.62 -19.80
N HIS A 146 -5.38 -0.69 -19.14
CA HIS A 146 -5.04 -0.85 -17.72
C HIS A 146 -6.29 -1.18 -16.91
N GLY A 147 -6.18 -1.91 -15.81
CA GLY A 147 -7.35 -2.36 -15.09
C GLY A 147 -8.11 -1.27 -14.32
N SER A 148 -9.38 -1.53 -13.99
CA SER A 148 -10.27 -0.62 -13.24
C SER A 148 -11.33 -1.40 -12.48
N GLY A 149 -11.91 -0.79 -11.44
CA GLY A 149 -12.99 -1.39 -10.66
C GLY A 149 -12.55 -2.51 -9.72
N PHE A 150 -11.27 -2.48 -9.32
CA PHE A 150 -10.70 -3.40 -8.35
C PHE A 150 -9.74 -2.66 -7.40
N GLY A 151 -9.30 -3.37 -6.35
CA GLY A 151 -8.46 -2.84 -5.28
C GLY A 151 -7.14 -2.22 -5.69
N TRP A 152 -6.66 -1.28 -4.87
CA TRP A 152 -5.36 -0.63 -5.03
C TRP A 152 -4.19 -1.61 -5.20
N GLY A 153 -4.20 -2.75 -4.50
CA GLY A 153 -3.13 -3.75 -4.60
C GLY A 153 -2.90 -4.25 -6.03
N ASN A 154 -3.96 -4.71 -6.71
CA ASN A 154 -3.85 -5.16 -8.10
C ASN A 154 -3.47 -4.00 -9.03
N TYR A 155 -4.01 -2.81 -8.77
CA TYR A 155 -3.77 -1.63 -9.61
C TYR A 155 -2.32 -1.19 -9.55
N MET A 156 -1.76 -1.17 -8.34
CA MET A 156 -0.37 -0.77 -8.12
C MET A 156 0.61 -1.74 -8.76
N GLU A 157 0.36 -3.05 -8.72
CA GLU A 157 1.23 -4.05 -9.39
C GLU A 157 1.26 -3.82 -10.91
N GLU A 158 0.08 -3.73 -11.53
CA GLU A 158 -0.05 -3.48 -12.98
C GLU A 158 0.59 -2.14 -13.37
N MET A 159 0.31 -1.06 -12.63
CA MET A 159 0.86 0.27 -12.87
C MET A 159 2.39 0.30 -12.78
N ILE A 160 3.00 -0.38 -11.81
CA ILE A 160 4.47 -0.43 -11.68
C ILE A 160 5.08 -1.15 -12.88
N LEU A 161 4.48 -2.26 -13.32
CA LEU A 161 4.98 -3.03 -14.47
C LEU A 161 4.79 -2.28 -15.79
N ASP A 162 3.64 -1.61 -15.98
CA ASP A 162 3.39 -0.74 -17.14
C ASP A 162 4.39 0.43 -17.19
N ALA A 163 4.64 1.07 -16.05
CA ALA A 163 5.62 2.15 -15.95
C ALA A 163 7.06 1.66 -16.21
N TYR A 164 7.39 0.46 -15.73
CA TYR A 164 8.68 -0.17 -16.01
C TYR A 164 8.84 -0.55 -17.48
N LEU A 165 7.81 -1.09 -18.13
CA LEU A 165 7.82 -1.35 -19.56
C LEU A 165 8.04 -0.06 -20.36
N ALA A 166 7.33 1.02 -20.03
CA ALA A 166 7.52 2.31 -20.69
C ALA A 166 8.97 2.81 -20.53
N TYR A 167 9.52 2.73 -19.31
CA TYR A 167 10.92 3.06 -19.03
C TYR A 167 11.89 2.21 -19.87
N ALA A 168 11.70 0.88 -19.88
CA ALA A 168 12.56 -0.04 -20.62
C ALA A 168 12.51 0.17 -22.14
N ALA A 169 11.37 0.62 -22.65
CA ALA A 169 11.17 0.97 -24.06
C ALA A 169 11.58 2.42 -24.41
N GLN A 170 12.20 3.15 -23.47
CA GLN A 170 12.59 4.57 -23.61
C GLN A 170 11.41 5.47 -24.01
N ARG A 171 10.24 5.22 -23.42
CA ARG A 171 9.01 5.99 -23.61
C ARG A 171 8.53 6.60 -22.29
N ALA A 172 7.91 7.77 -22.40
CA ALA A 172 7.21 8.40 -21.29
C ALA A 172 6.00 7.54 -20.97
N TYR A 173 5.94 7.05 -19.74
CA TYR A 173 4.74 6.42 -19.21
C TYR A 173 3.62 7.46 -19.19
N VAL A 174 2.48 7.13 -19.78
CA VAL A 174 1.29 7.96 -19.71
C VAL A 174 0.45 7.46 -18.54
N PHE A 175 0.48 8.17 -17.42
CA PHE A 175 -0.22 7.76 -16.22
C PHE A 175 -1.67 8.26 -16.20
N ASP A 176 -2.53 7.52 -15.52
CA ASP A 176 -3.96 7.83 -15.33
C ASP A 176 -4.39 7.54 -13.90
N ASN A 177 -5.57 8.02 -13.53
CA ASN A 177 -6.12 7.90 -12.19
C ASN A 177 -6.28 6.44 -11.75
N TYR A 178 -6.10 6.20 -10.45
CA TYR A 178 -6.67 4.99 -9.84
C TYR A 178 -8.20 5.04 -9.98
N THR A 179 -8.73 4.15 -10.83
CA THR A 179 -10.08 4.29 -11.38
C THR A 179 -10.99 3.14 -10.96
N TRP A 180 -12.05 3.48 -10.25
CA TRP A 180 -13.16 2.58 -9.96
C TRP A 180 -14.16 2.52 -11.13
N ALA A 181 -14.51 3.68 -11.69
CA ALA A 181 -15.41 3.79 -12.83
C ALA A 181 -14.81 4.71 -13.91
N ARG A 182 -14.47 4.14 -15.08
CA ARG A 182 -13.83 4.88 -16.18
C ARG A 182 -14.70 5.98 -16.75
N GLY A 183 -16.00 5.72 -16.91
CA GLY A 183 -16.99 6.68 -17.43
C GLY A 183 -18.09 6.99 -16.41
N GLY A 184 -18.90 8.00 -16.69
CA GLY A 184 -20.00 8.41 -15.82
C GLY A 184 -19.59 9.41 -14.73
N PRO A 185 -20.41 9.57 -13.67
CA PRO A 185 -20.21 10.58 -12.62
C PRO A 185 -18.87 10.45 -11.90
N GLU A 186 -18.40 11.55 -11.29
CA GLU A 186 -17.17 11.58 -10.48
C GLU A 186 -17.28 10.86 -9.14
N VAL A 187 -18.50 10.46 -8.76
CA VAL A 187 -18.79 9.67 -7.56
C VAL A 187 -19.36 8.32 -7.99
N ALA A 188 -18.72 7.25 -7.56
CA ALA A 188 -19.18 5.87 -7.72
C ALA A 188 -19.82 5.35 -6.43
N THR A 189 -20.36 4.13 -6.47
CA THR A 189 -20.92 3.46 -5.29
C THR A 189 -20.21 2.14 -5.05
N TRP A 190 -19.82 1.90 -3.80
CA TRP A 190 -19.20 0.66 -3.34
C TRP A 190 -19.80 0.23 -1.99
N ASN A 191 -20.25 -1.02 -1.89
CA ASN A 191 -20.98 -1.54 -0.71
C ASN A 191 -22.07 -0.58 -0.19
N GLY A 192 -22.81 0.02 -1.12
CA GLY A 192 -23.88 0.98 -0.83
C GLY A 192 -23.42 2.37 -0.36
N LYS A 193 -22.11 2.66 -0.41
CA LYS A 193 -21.52 3.94 0.02
C LYS A 193 -20.91 4.69 -1.15
N PRO A 194 -21.00 6.04 -1.16
CA PRO A 194 -20.37 6.84 -2.19
C PRO A 194 -18.85 6.81 -2.02
N ILE A 195 -18.12 6.65 -3.12
CA ILE A 195 -16.65 6.72 -3.19
C ILE A 195 -16.23 7.59 -4.39
N PRO A 196 -15.02 8.16 -4.40
CA PRO A 196 -14.49 8.80 -5.59
C PRO A 196 -14.41 7.78 -6.72
N ALA A 197 -14.91 8.13 -7.91
CA ALA A 197 -14.82 7.24 -9.06
C ALA A 197 -13.38 7.14 -9.61
N ARG A 198 -12.59 8.21 -9.39
CA ARG A 198 -11.26 8.42 -9.91
C ARG A 198 -10.44 9.14 -8.85
N ILE A 199 -9.30 8.56 -8.47
CA ILE A 199 -8.36 9.17 -7.55
C ILE A 199 -7.07 9.47 -8.35
N PRO A 200 -6.64 10.74 -8.44
CA PRO A 200 -5.38 11.08 -9.09
C PRO A 200 -4.21 10.35 -8.41
N LEU A 201 -3.28 9.81 -9.19
CA LEU A 201 -2.18 9.03 -8.63
C LEU A 201 -1.28 9.86 -7.73
N SER A 202 -1.19 11.17 -7.95
CA SER A 202 -0.47 12.09 -7.06
C SER A 202 -1.09 12.23 -5.67
N ALA A 203 -2.30 11.71 -5.42
CA ALA A 203 -2.86 11.56 -4.08
C ALA A 203 -2.36 10.30 -3.36
N LEU A 204 -1.87 9.29 -4.08
CA LEU A 204 -1.40 8.01 -3.52
C LEU A 204 0.13 7.93 -3.51
N ILE A 205 0.77 8.26 -4.62
CA ILE A 205 2.21 8.04 -4.84
C ILE A 205 2.93 9.33 -5.26
N SER A 206 4.26 9.25 -5.26
CA SER A 206 5.19 10.23 -5.82
C SER A 206 6.34 9.50 -6.55
N GLY A 207 7.17 10.25 -7.26
CA GLY A 207 8.29 9.69 -8.01
C GLY A 207 8.06 9.59 -9.52
N PRO A 208 8.90 8.85 -10.27
CA PRO A 208 8.93 8.90 -11.73
C PRO A 208 7.63 8.47 -12.40
N ILE A 209 6.88 7.54 -11.81
CA ILE A 209 5.61 7.01 -12.35
C ILE A 209 4.59 8.13 -12.61
N ILE A 210 4.58 9.16 -11.76
CA ILE A 210 3.67 10.32 -11.90
C ILE A 210 4.40 11.59 -12.36
N GLY A 211 5.53 11.43 -13.05
CA GLY A 211 6.25 12.54 -13.64
C GLY A 211 7.24 13.26 -12.73
N GLY A 212 7.68 12.59 -11.66
CA GLY A 212 8.78 13.03 -10.82
C GLY A 212 10.15 12.97 -11.51
N PHE A 213 11.22 13.07 -10.71
CA PHE A 213 12.59 13.09 -11.21
C PHE A 213 12.96 11.78 -11.93
N MET A 214 13.33 11.86 -13.22
CA MET A 214 13.91 10.76 -13.99
C MET A 214 15.42 10.99 -14.15
N PRO A 215 16.28 10.12 -13.60
CA PRO A 215 17.73 10.28 -13.69
C PRO A 215 18.30 9.91 -15.07
N ASP A 216 17.61 9.06 -15.83
CA ASP A 216 18.02 8.66 -17.17
C ASP A 216 17.77 9.81 -18.15
N LYS A 217 18.78 10.12 -18.97
CA LYS A 217 18.77 11.23 -19.92
C LYS A 217 18.11 10.87 -21.25
N ASP A 218 17.91 9.58 -21.50
CA ASP A 218 17.30 9.08 -22.73
C ASP A 218 15.85 8.67 -22.54
N VAL A 219 15.34 8.71 -21.30
CA VAL A 219 13.95 8.37 -20.98
C VAL A 219 13.18 9.63 -20.61
N PRO A 220 12.14 10.01 -21.36
CA PRO A 220 11.30 11.17 -21.02
C PRO A 220 10.49 10.93 -19.74
N ARG A 221 10.16 12.02 -19.05
CA ARG A 221 9.35 11.96 -17.82
C ARG A 221 7.93 11.56 -18.14
N ALA A 222 7.32 10.81 -17.23
CA ALA A 222 5.91 10.41 -17.34
C ALA A 222 4.99 11.64 -17.41
N VAL A 223 3.91 11.51 -18.18
CA VAL A 223 2.94 12.59 -18.44
C VAL A 223 1.52 12.12 -18.10
N SER A 224 0.64 13.07 -17.80
CA SER A 224 -0.77 12.74 -17.58
C SER A 224 -1.43 12.28 -18.88
N ARG A 225 -2.44 11.41 -18.76
CA ARG A 225 -3.34 11.04 -19.87
C ARG A 225 -3.92 12.24 -20.60
N GLU A 226 -4.31 13.29 -19.86
CA GLU A 226 -4.89 14.51 -20.45
C GLU A 226 -3.90 15.22 -21.38
N TYR A 227 -2.65 15.38 -20.95
CA TYR A 227 -1.58 15.94 -21.79
C TYR A 227 -1.31 15.06 -23.02
N PHE A 228 -1.18 13.74 -22.83
CA PHE A 228 -0.99 12.80 -23.93
C PHE A 228 -2.10 12.92 -24.99
N PHE A 229 -3.37 12.98 -24.59
CA PHE A 229 -4.48 13.14 -25.55
C PHE A 229 -4.47 14.49 -26.28
N GLY A 230 -3.89 15.53 -25.67
CA GLY A 230 -3.70 16.83 -26.32
C GLY A 230 -2.60 16.83 -27.39
N VAL A 231 -1.49 16.12 -27.14
CA VAL A 231 -0.32 16.11 -28.06
C VAL A 231 -0.27 14.92 -29.00
N CYS A 232 -1.02 13.86 -28.70
CA CYS A 232 -1.19 12.67 -29.52
C CYS A 232 -2.69 12.48 -29.81
N PRO A 233 -3.26 13.17 -30.82
CA PRO A 233 -4.65 12.96 -31.22
C PRO A 233 -4.83 11.54 -31.79
N GLU A 234 -6.07 11.01 -31.78
CA GLU A 234 -6.36 9.63 -32.22
C GLU A 234 -5.80 9.31 -33.62
N SER A 235 -5.79 10.27 -34.55
CA SER A 235 -5.27 10.11 -35.91
C SER A 235 -3.76 9.88 -35.98
N GLU A 236 -3.01 10.22 -34.93
CA GLU A 236 -1.55 10.08 -34.86
C GLU A 236 -1.10 8.88 -34.02
N ARG A 237 -2.04 8.23 -33.32
CA ARG A 237 -1.73 7.08 -32.46
C ARG A 237 -1.58 5.80 -33.25
N ILE A 238 -0.51 5.08 -32.99
CA ILE A 238 -0.38 3.68 -33.36
C ILE A 238 -1.00 2.85 -32.25
N VAL A 239 -2.13 2.19 -32.56
CA VAL A 239 -2.87 1.37 -31.61
C VAL A 239 -2.46 -0.10 -31.74
N LEU A 240 -1.93 -0.68 -30.66
CA LEU A 240 -1.44 -2.05 -30.60
C LEU A 240 -2.41 -2.96 -29.85
N ASP A 241 -2.72 -4.12 -30.43
CA ASP A 241 -3.53 -5.15 -29.77
C ASP A 241 -2.62 -6.14 -29.04
N THR A 242 -2.79 -6.28 -27.72
CA THR A 242 -1.91 -7.13 -26.91
C THR A 242 -1.90 -8.59 -27.32
N ARG A 243 -2.99 -9.09 -27.92
CA ARG A 243 -3.09 -10.48 -28.39
C ARG A 243 -2.01 -10.82 -29.40
N LYS A 244 -1.61 -9.87 -30.26
CA LYS A 244 -0.59 -10.10 -31.28
C LYS A 244 0.78 -10.43 -30.70
N VAL A 245 1.13 -9.80 -29.58
CA VAL A 245 2.39 -10.06 -28.88
C VAL A 245 2.25 -11.30 -28.00
N GLN A 246 1.13 -11.43 -27.27
CA GLN A 246 0.86 -12.57 -26.40
C GLN A 246 0.85 -13.91 -27.16
N ASP A 247 0.28 -13.96 -28.37
CA ASP A 247 0.24 -15.17 -29.21
C ASP A 247 1.64 -15.63 -29.66
N SER A 248 2.65 -14.76 -29.59
CA SER A 248 4.06 -15.09 -29.91
C SER A 248 4.85 -15.62 -28.71
N LEU A 249 4.30 -15.53 -27.50
CA LEU A 249 4.95 -15.96 -26.26
C LEU A 249 4.46 -17.35 -25.84
N SER A 250 5.31 -18.05 -25.08
CA SER A 250 4.87 -19.30 -24.45
C SER A 250 3.82 -19.00 -23.37
N ARG A 251 2.97 -19.99 -23.05
CA ARG A 251 1.93 -19.82 -22.01
C ARG A 251 2.52 -19.58 -20.62
N ASP A 252 3.73 -20.08 -20.40
CA ASP A 252 4.50 -20.01 -19.16
C ASP A 252 5.52 -18.86 -19.14
N ALA A 253 5.55 -18.00 -20.16
CA ALA A 253 6.54 -16.94 -20.31
C ALA A 253 6.70 -16.06 -19.05
N SER A 254 7.90 -15.77 -18.59
CA SER A 254 8.08 -14.90 -17.43
C SER A 254 7.61 -13.46 -17.72
N VAL A 255 7.44 -12.65 -16.67
CA VAL A 255 7.16 -11.21 -16.87
C VAL A 255 8.35 -10.51 -17.54
N GLU A 256 9.57 -10.98 -17.30
CA GLU A 256 10.77 -10.49 -17.98
C GLU A 256 10.69 -10.74 -19.49
N GLU A 257 10.37 -11.97 -19.92
CA GLU A 257 10.21 -12.32 -21.34
C GLU A 257 9.09 -11.51 -22.01
N ILE A 258 7.99 -11.24 -21.28
CA ILE A 258 6.91 -10.37 -21.76
C ILE A 258 7.41 -8.95 -21.96
N VAL A 259 8.14 -8.39 -20.99
CA VAL A 259 8.73 -7.04 -21.10
C VAL A 259 9.69 -6.97 -22.28
N GLU A 260 10.63 -7.91 -22.41
CA GLU A 260 11.60 -7.95 -23.50
C GLU A 260 10.90 -7.96 -24.87
N ARG A 261 9.89 -8.81 -25.04
CA ARG A 261 9.14 -8.89 -26.29
C ARG A 261 8.39 -7.59 -26.61
N TRP A 262 7.82 -6.94 -25.60
CA TRP A 262 7.17 -5.63 -25.80
C TRP A 262 8.17 -4.52 -26.07
N VAL A 263 9.35 -4.54 -25.44
CA VAL A 263 10.43 -3.59 -25.73
C VAL A 263 10.87 -3.70 -27.19
N GLU A 264 11.07 -4.91 -27.71
CA GLU A 264 11.36 -5.14 -29.13
C GLU A 264 10.28 -4.55 -30.05
N GLU A 265 9.02 -4.85 -29.77
CA GLU A 265 7.88 -4.34 -30.55
C GLU A 265 7.83 -2.80 -30.51
N LEU A 266 7.97 -2.20 -29.32
CA LEU A 266 7.91 -0.75 -29.13
C LEU A 266 9.10 -0.01 -29.74
N HIS A 267 10.29 -0.62 -29.76
CA HIS A 267 11.47 -0.07 -30.45
C HIS A 267 11.34 -0.12 -31.97
N SER A 268 10.56 -1.05 -32.52
CA SER A 268 10.29 -1.08 -33.97
C SER A 268 9.38 0.06 -34.45
N ILE A 269 8.74 0.78 -33.54
CA ILE A 269 7.77 1.83 -33.84
C ILE A 269 8.43 3.22 -33.70
N GLU A 270 8.61 3.91 -34.83
CA GLU A 270 9.16 5.27 -34.82
C GLU A 270 8.17 6.33 -34.33
N SER A 271 6.86 6.07 -34.44
CA SER A 271 5.83 7.03 -33.99
C SER A 271 5.99 7.37 -32.49
N PRO A 272 5.94 8.66 -32.13
CA PRO A 272 5.95 9.06 -30.72
C PRO A 272 4.68 8.61 -30.00
N CYS A 273 3.55 8.47 -30.68
CA CYS A 273 2.27 8.22 -30.05
C CYS A 273 1.90 6.74 -30.16
N VAL A 274 2.14 5.96 -29.10
CA VAL A 274 1.71 4.55 -29.00
C VAL A 274 0.64 4.39 -27.94
N GLU A 275 -0.43 3.68 -28.32
CA GLU A 275 -1.53 3.31 -27.44
C GLU A 275 -1.74 1.80 -27.49
N ILE A 276 -1.90 1.17 -26.32
CA ILE A 276 -2.36 -0.21 -26.22
C ILE A 276 -3.88 -0.21 -26.27
N ALA A 277 -4.44 -1.03 -27.15
CA ALA A 277 -5.86 -1.06 -27.45
C ALA A 277 -6.69 -1.37 -26.21
N ARG A 278 -7.65 -0.48 -25.90
CA ARG A 278 -8.55 -0.61 -24.76
C ARG A 278 -9.28 -1.96 -24.68
N ASP A 279 -9.70 -2.49 -25.82
CA ASP A 279 -10.48 -3.74 -25.90
C ASP A 279 -9.60 -5.00 -26.08
N SER A 280 -8.35 -4.93 -25.61
CA SER A 280 -7.40 -6.04 -25.59
C SER A 280 -7.05 -6.44 -24.16
N PRO A 281 -6.67 -7.71 -23.88
CA PRO A 281 -6.27 -8.15 -22.55
C PRO A 281 -5.16 -7.27 -21.95
N PRO A 282 -5.15 -7.02 -20.62
CA PRO A 282 -4.07 -6.26 -19.97
C PRO A 282 -2.68 -6.84 -20.28
N LEU A 283 -1.66 -5.98 -20.35
CA LEU A 283 -0.27 -6.41 -20.54
C LEU A 283 0.19 -7.28 -19.38
N PHE A 284 -0.06 -6.81 -18.16
CA PHE A 284 0.28 -7.45 -16.90
C PHE A 284 -1.00 -7.71 -16.10
N SER A 285 -1.75 -8.73 -16.52
CA SER A 285 -3.03 -9.06 -15.90
C SER A 285 -2.88 -9.62 -14.46
N TYR A 286 -3.97 -9.59 -13.71
CA TYR A 286 -4.05 -10.21 -12.38
C TYR A 286 -3.59 -11.68 -12.41
N GLU A 287 -3.90 -12.43 -13.46
CA GLU A 287 -3.50 -13.83 -13.58
C GLU A 287 -1.98 -14.01 -13.61
N ILE A 288 -1.23 -13.08 -14.21
CA ILE A 288 0.23 -13.19 -14.23
C ILE A 288 0.88 -12.63 -12.96
N THR A 289 0.37 -11.51 -12.42
CA THR A 289 0.94 -10.92 -11.19
C THR A 289 0.72 -11.78 -9.95
N ASN A 290 -0.25 -12.71 -9.98
CA ASN A 290 -0.45 -13.70 -8.92
C ASN A 290 0.40 -14.98 -9.05
N THR A 291 1.38 -15.01 -9.95
CA THR A 291 2.26 -16.17 -10.11
C THR A 291 3.71 -15.81 -9.87
N PRO A 292 4.58 -16.77 -9.51
CA PRO A 292 6.02 -16.54 -9.39
C PRO A 292 6.70 -16.04 -10.68
N ARG A 293 6.01 -16.05 -11.83
CA ARG A 293 6.52 -15.51 -13.11
C ARG A 293 6.86 -14.02 -13.05
N VAL A 294 6.31 -13.28 -12.08
CA VAL A 294 6.64 -11.87 -11.84
C VAL A 294 8.00 -11.68 -11.16
N LEU A 295 8.59 -12.73 -10.58
CA LEU A 295 9.82 -12.59 -9.82
C LEU A 295 11.04 -12.38 -10.73
N ASP A 296 11.00 -12.88 -11.96
CA ASP A 296 12.15 -12.80 -12.89
C ASP A 296 12.46 -11.34 -13.26
N VAL A 297 11.43 -10.49 -13.42
CA VAL A 297 11.62 -9.07 -13.71
C VAL A 297 12.12 -8.25 -12.50
N PHE A 298 12.06 -8.81 -11.28
CA PHE A 298 12.30 -8.04 -10.06
C PHE A 298 13.68 -7.39 -10.02
N LEU A 299 14.74 -8.09 -10.46
CA LEU A 299 16.10 -7.54 -10.40
C LEU A 299 16.21 -6.27 -11.26
N ALA A 300 15.75 -6.34 -12.50
CA ALA A 300 15.79 -5.22 -13.44
C ALA A 300 14.83 -4.09 -13.03
N LEU A 301 13.63 -4.44 -12.54
CA LEU A 301 12.67 -3.48 -11.98
C LEU A 301 13.25 -2.74 -10.75
N SER A 302 13.86 -3.47 -9.82
CA SER A 302 14.41 -2.93 -8.56
C SER A 302 15.58 -1.97 -8.80
N GLN A 303 16.37 -2.22 -9.85
CA GLN A 303 17.47 -1.34 -10.26
C GLN A 303 16.99 -0.14 -11.09
N SER A 304 15.78 -0.20 -11.65
CA SER A 304 15.24 0.91 -12.44
C SER A 304 14.85 2.11 -11.57
N PRO A 305 14.85 3.33 -12.13
CA PRO A 305 14.29 4.51 -11.46
C PRO A 305 12.83 4.34 -11.03
N ILE A 306 12.05 3.50 -11.71
CA ILE A 306 10.62 3.29 -11.42
C ILE A 306 10.43 2.80 -9.98
N LEU A 307 11.23 1.82 -9.53
CA LEU A 307 11.16 1.34 -8.15
C LEU A 307 12.12 2.10 -7.22
N SER A 308 13.36 2.36 -7.64
CA SER A 308 14.38 3.00 -6.80
C SER A 308 14.06 4.45 -6.39
N ASN A 309 13.25 5.15 -7.19
CA ASN A 309 12.74 6.49 -6.86
C ASN A 309 11.22 6.49 -6.60
N PHE A 310 10.62 5.32 -6.34
CA PHE A 310 9.22 5.24 -5.91
C PHE A 310 9.05 5.99 -4.59
N GLY A 311 7.98 6.78 -4.50
CA GLY A 311 7.63 7.50 -3.27
C GLY A 311 6.13 7.44 -2.99
N TRP A 312 5.78 7.77 -1.76
CA TRP A 312 4.38 7.98 -1.35
C TRP A 312 4.03 9.46 -1.48
N SER A 313 2.74 9.77 -1.70
CA SER A 313 2.32 11.16 -1.82
C SER A 313 2.45 11.92 -0.50
N PRO A 314 2.50 13.27 -0.52
CA PRO A 314 2.39 14.07 0.69
C PRO A 314 1.13 13.76 1.52
N LEU A 315 0.01 13.36 0.89
CA LEU A 315 -1.22 12.99 1.60
C LEU A 315 -1.02 11.75 2.48
N ILE A 316 -0.33 10.74 1.93
CA ILE A 316 -0.01 9.51 2.66
C ILE A 316 0.96 9.79 3.79
N LEU A 317 1.98 10.63 3.54
CA LEU A 317 2.95 11.01 4.55
C LEU A 317 2.29 11.83 5.68
N GLU A 318 1.36 12.74 5.37
CA GLU A 318 0.59 13.49 6.37
C GLU A 318 -0.26 12.56 7.24
N GLY A 319 -0.95 11.57 6.63
CA GLY A 319 -1.68 10.53 7.35
C GLY A 319 -0.79 9.72 8.29
N TYR A 320 0.42 9.34 7.84
CA TYR A 320 1.42 8.69 8.69
C TYR A 320 1.88 9.59 9.84
N TYR A 321 2.27 10.83 9.57
CA TYR A 321 2.82 11.74 10.58
C TYR A 321 1.80 12.14 11.66
N ARG A 322 0.51 12.18 11.33
CA ARG A 322 -0.56 12.41 12.32
C ARG A 322 -0.73 11.25 13.30
N ASN A 323 -0.25 10.07 12.93
CA ASN A 323 -0.50 8.81 13.63
C ASN A 323 0.79 8.16 14.17
N LEU A 324 1.89 8.91 14.30
CA LEU A 324 3.20 8.42 14.74
C LEU A 324 3.15 7.62 16.05
N GLN A 325 2.22 7.92 16.95
CA GLN A 325 2.05 7.21 18.21
C GLN A 325 1.82 5.69 18.04
N TYR A 326 1.27 5.26 16.91
CA TYR A 326 1.07 3.84 16.62
C TYR A 326 2.32 3.18 16.01
N PHE A 327 3.25 3.98 15.47
CA PHE A 327 4.36 3.48 14.65
C PHE A 327 5.73 3.64 15.31
N ARG A 328 5.92 4.64 16.19
CA ARG A 328 7.21 4.98 16.83
C ARG A 328 7.15 4.98 18.36
N SER A 329 8.26 4.65 19.01
CA SER A 329 8.34 4.61 20.49
C SER A 329 8.14 5.99 21.09
N PRO A 330 7.49 6.12 22.27
CA PRO A 330 7.36 7.39 22.95
C PRO A 330 8.70 8.13 23.07
N SER A 331 9.78 7.39 23.37
CA SER A 331 11.15 7.93 23.40
C SER A 331 11.65 8.46 22.05
N GLY A 332 11.10 7.95 20.94
CA GLY A 332 11.37 8.41 19.59
C GLY A 332 10.43 9.51 19.08
N LEU A 333 9.37 9.85 19.81
CA LEU A 333 8.48 10.97 19.47
C LEU A 333 9.08 12.33 19.85
N ASP A 334 10.00 12.35 20.83
CA ASP A 334 10.72 13.55 21.26
C ASP A 334 11.78 14.01 20.24
N GLU A 335 12.21 13.10 19.35
CA GLU A 335 13.05 13.44 18.22
C GLU A 335 12.16 13.90 17.05
N PRO A 336 12.28 15.16 16.60
CA PRO A 336 11.52 15.59 15.44
C PRO A 336 11.83 14.64 14.28
N PRO A 337 10.83 14.20 13.49
CA PRO A 337 11.07 13.40 12.30
C PRO A 337 12.17 14.11 11.50
N SER A 338 13.34 13.48 11.46
CA SER A 338 14.50 14.18 10.92
C SER A 338 14.26 14.42 9.44
N VAL A 339 14.88 15.44 8.85
CA VAL A 339 14.91 15.63 7.40
C VAL A 339 15.47 14.39 6.66
N LYS A 340 16.07 13.44 7.41
CA LYS A 340 16.59 12.14 6.95
C LYS A 340 15.69 10.94 7.30
N GLU A 341 14.45 11.12 7.77
CA GLU A 341 13.49 10.01 7.82
C GLU A 341 13.07 9.69 6.38
N THR A 342 13.99 9.06 5.64
CA THR A 342 13.78 8.61 4.28
C THR A 342 12.80 7.44 4.31
N SER A 343 12.06 7.25 3.22
CA SER A 343 11.11 6.14 3.03
C SER A 343 11.74 4.75 3.20
N SER A 344 13.07 4.66 3.22
CA SER A 344 13.85 3.43 3.39
C SER A 344 14.11 3.04 4.85
N LEU A 345 14.06 3.95 5.82
CA LEU A 345 14.49 3.60 7.18
C LEU A 345 13.46 2.69 7.89
N PRO A 346 13.91 1.54 8.44
CA PRO A 346 13.07 0.65 9.22
C PRO A 346 12.44 1.33 10.45
N LEU A 347 11.23 0.91 10.79
CA LEU A 347 10.50 1.29 12.00
C LEU A 347 10.86 0.31 13.11
N ASN A 348 11.94 0.61 13.81
CA ASN A 348 12.46 -0.27 14.87
C ASN A 348 11.42 -0.52 15.99
N GLY A 349 11.34 -1.76 16.44
CA GLY A 349 10.42 -2.26 17.45
C GLY A 349 8.99 -2.50 16.97
N LEU A 350 8.70 -2.29 15.67
CA LEU A 350 7.38 -2.49 15.08
C LEU A 350 7.24 -3.86 14.40
N LEU A 351 6.24 -4.63 14.83
CA LEU A 351 5.66 -5.72 14.06
C LEU A 351 4.36 -5.25 13.39
N ALA A 352 4.33 -5.18 12.06
CA ALA A 352 3.12 -4.88 11.31
C ALA A 352 2.45 -6.16 10.81
N LEU A 353 1.12 -6.21 10.88
CA LEU A 353 0.30 -7.36 10.47
C LEU A 353 -0.67 -6.93 9.37
N HIS A 354 -0.66 -7.56 8.20
CA HIS A 354 -1.76 -7.43 7.26
C HIS A 354 -2.80 -8.55 7.47
N VAL A 355 -3.90 -8.17 8.10
CA VAL A 355 -5.03 -9.06 8.43
C VAL A 355 -6.21 -8.74 7.52
N ARG A 356 -6.31 -9.47 6.42
CA ARG A 356 -7.40 -9.31 5.44
C ARG A 356 -8.66 -10.07 5.89
N ARG A 357 -9.80 -9.39 5.88
CA ARG A 357 -11.15 -9.85 6.27
C ARG A 357 -12.19 -9.39 5.24
N GLY A 358 -13.47 -9.27 5.61
CA GLY A 358 -14.51 -8.77 4.72
C GLY A 358 -14.78 -9.76 3.58
N ASP A 359 -14.62 -9.32 2.34
CA ASP A 359 -14.75 -10.15 1.13
C ASP A 359 -13.87 -11.42 1.13
N TYR A 360 -12.77 -11.42 1.91
CA TYR A 360 -11.93 -12.61 2.09
C TYR A 360 -12.66 -13.80 2.73
N GLU A 361 -13.76 -13.58 3.46
CA GLU A 361 -14.61 -14.66 3.98
C GLU A 361 -15.17 -15.54 2.86
N SER A 362 -15.55 -14.92 1.74
CA SER A 362 -15.94 -15.66 0.53
C SER A 362 -14.75 -16.05 -0.33
N TRP A 363 -13.82 -15.12 -0.55
CA TRP A 363 -12.73 -15.27 -1.51
C TRP A 363 -11.78 -16.42 -1.15
N CYS A 364 -11.52 -16.67 0.14
CA CYS A 364 -10.64 -17.77 0.55
C CYS A 364 -11.18 -19.17 0.20
N ASN A 365 -12.51 -19.33 0.10
CA ASN A 365 -13.09 -20.57 -0.38
C ASN A 365 -12.82 -20.77 -1.88
N ASP A 366 -12.85 -19.68 -2.65
CA ASP A 366 -12.51 -19.71 -4.07
C ASP A 366 -11.01 -19.93 -4.27
N ALA A 367 -10.16 -19.35 -3.42
CA ALA A 367 -8.72 -19.60 -3.43
C ALA A 367 -8.40 -21.10 -3.24
N TYR A 368 -9.10 -21.76 -2.31
CA TYR A 368 -9.02 -23.21 -2.13
C TYR A 368 -9.48 -23.98 -3.37
N ARG A 369 -10.70 -23.72 -3.86
CA ARG A 369 -11.28 -24.44 -5.01
C ARG A 369 -10.46 -24.28 -6.28
N ASN A 370 -9.87 -23.11 -6.48
CA ASN A 370 -9.04 -22.81 -7.64
C ASN A 370 -7.56 -23.13 -7.42
N ARG A 371 -7.20 -23.69 -6.25
CA ARG A 371 -5.83 -24.10 -5.90
C ARG A 371 -4.82 -22.96 -6.09
N MET A 372 -5.23 -21.76 -5.69
CA MET A 372 -4.39 -20.57 -5.78
C MET A 372 -3.20 -20.72 -4.82
N SER A 373 -2.02 -20.31 -5.26
CA SER A 373 -0.85 -20.17 -4.39
C SER A 373 -0.79 -18.76 -3.79
N PHE A 374 0.27 -18.46 -3.04
CA PHE A 374 0.62 -17.08 -2.73
C PHE A 374 0.80 -16.26 -4.01
N THR A 375 0.47 -14.98 -3.92
CA THR A 375 0.61 -14.04 -5.04
C THR A 375 2.09 -13.89 -5.43
N GLY A 376 2.35 -13.30 -6.59
CA GLY A 376 3.66 -13.35 -7.23
C GLY A 376 4.80 -12.85 -6.34
N PHE A 377 4.77 -11.59 -5.90
CA PHE A 377 5.82 -11.05 -5.03
C PHE A 377 5.79 -11.62 -3.61
N ASN A 378 4.76 -12.36 -3.20
CA ASN A 378 4.77 -13.12 -1.95
C ASN A 378 5.53 -14.46 -2.06
N SER A 379 6.04 -14.80 -3.24
CA SER A 379 6.63 -16.10 -3.53
C SER A 379 8.17 -16.08 -3.65
N PHE A 380 8.84 -14.99 -3.28
CA PHE A 380 10.32 -14.91 -3.31
C PHE A 380 10.96 -16.10 -2.57
N PRO A 381 11.96 -16.78 -3.15
CA PRO A 381 12.62 -17.93 -2.51
C PRO A 381 13.23 -17.61 -1.14
N GLN A 382 13.69 -16.37 -0.93
CA GLN A 382 14.33 -15.89 0.29
C GLN A 382 13.35 -15.75 1.48
N LEU A 383 12.05 -15.66 1.23
CA LEU A 383 11.05 -15.50 2.28
C LEU A 383 10.88 -16.80 3.09
N PRO A 384 10.75 -16.73 4.42
CA PRO A 384 10.71 -17.91 5.29
C PRO A 384 9.47 -18.78 5.10
N ASP A 385 8.30 -18.15 4.93
CA ASP A 385 7.02 -18.85 4.84
C ASP A 385 6.70 -19.20 3.38
N LYS A 386 6.37 -20.48 3.14
CA LYS A 386 5.99 -21.02 1.83
C LYS A 386 4.61 -21.64 1.91
N TYR A 387 3.90 -21.61 0.80
CA TYR A 387 2.62 -22.29 0.68
C TYR A 387 2.54 -23.05 -0.65
N THR A 388 2.09 -24.28 -0.56
CA THR A 388 1.79 -25.13 -1.70
C THR A 388 0.34 -25.58 -1.57
N PRO A 389 -0.52 -25.31 -2.58
CA PRO A 389 -1.93 -25.68 -2.53
C PRO A 389 -2.10 -27.20 -2.29
N PRO A 390 -2.86 -27.62 -1.26
CA PRO A 390 -3.04 -29.04 -0.94
C PRO A 390 -3.90 -29.79 -1.98
N GLY A 391 -3.88 -31.13 -1.93
CA GLY A 391 -4.79 -32.03 -2.67
C GLY A 391 -4.38 -32.46 -4.09
N THR A 392 -5.32 -33.07 -4.83
CA THR A 392 -5.30 -33.28 -6.29
C THR A 392 -6.62 -32.76 -6.89
N HIS A 393 -6.73 -32.63 -8.21
CA HIS A 393 -7.95 -32.10 -8.85
C HIS A 393 -9.22 -32.96 -8.60
N ASP A 394 -9.06 -34.18 -8.11
CA ASP A 394 -10.12 -35.20 -8.11
C ASP A 394 -10.82 -35.38 -6.75
N SER A 395 -10.43 -34.65 -5.69
CA SER A 395 -11.13 -34.72 -4.39
C SER A 395 -11.03 -33.44 -3.56
N GLU A 396 -12.18 -32.87 -3.19
CA GLU A 396 -12.27 -31.86 -2.13
C GLU A 396 -12.17 -32.54 -0.76
N SER A 397 -11.33 -32.00 0.12
CA SER A 397 -11.07 -32.51 1.48
C SER A 397 -11.25 -31.38 2.47
N ALA A 398 -12.02 -31.61 3.53
CA ALA A 398 -12.20 -30.63 4.60
C ALA A 398 -10.86 -30.27 5.29
N ALA A 399 -9.91 -31.21 5.36
CA ALA A 399 -8.59 -30.94 5.89
C ALA A 399 -7.76 -30.02 4.97
N ASP A 400 -7.86 -30.21 3.66
CA ASP A 400 -7.16 -29.39 2.67
C ASP A 400 -7.75 -27.97 2.59
N ALA A 401 -9.08 -27.87 2.71
CA ALA A 401 -9.77 -26.59 2.82
C ALA A 401 -9.32 -25.83 4.07
N GLU A 402 -9.18 -26.53 5.20
CA GLU A 402 -8.74 -25.94 6.46
C GLU A 402 -7.28 -25.44 6.41
N ILE A 403 -6.37 -26.19 5.76
CA ILE A 403 -5.00 -25.71 5.50
C ILE A 403 -5.04 -24.41 4.71
N THR A 404 -5.82 -24.36 3.62
CA THR A 404 -5.90 -23.13 2.82
C THR A 404 -6.51 -21.98 3.62
N ARG A 405 -7.54 -22.26 4.42
CA ARG A 405 -8.19 -21.27 5.28
C ARG A 405 -7.25 -20.73 6.35
N SER A 406 -6.39 -21.54 6.97
CA SER A 406 -5.45 -21.04 7.99
C SER A 406 -4.45 -20.03 7.42
N HIS A 407 -4.00 -20.23 6.18
CA HIS A 407 -3.11 -19.28 5.49
C HIS A 407 -3.84 -18.06 4.89
N CYS A 408 -5.12 -18.22 4.49
CA CYS A 408 -5.88 -17.17 3.81
C CYS A 408 -6.73 -16.30 4.74
N LEU A 409 -7.36 -16.90 5.75
CA LEU A 409 -8.29 -16.26 6.68
C LEU A 409 -8.06 -16.82 8.11
N PRO A 410 -6.87 -16.60 8.70
CA PRO A 410 -6.54 -17.15 10.02
C PRO A 410 -7.50 -16.66 11.10
N SER A 411 -7.82 -17.50 12.07
CA SER A 411 -8.58 -17.15 13.27
C SER A 411 -7.76 -16.21 14.18
N ILE A 412 -8.40 -15.61 15.19
CA ILE A 412 -7.68 -14.78 16.18
C ILE A 412 -6.60 -15.61 16.90
N ALA A 413 -6.90 -16.87 17.25
CA ALA A 413 -5.97 -17.75 17.93
C ALA A 413 -4.72 -18.03 17.07
N GLU A 414 -4.90 -18.33 15.79
CA GLU A 414 -3.81 -18.56 14.84
C GLU A 414 -2.98 -17.30 14.59
N ILE A 415 -3.63 -16.13 14.52
CA ILE A 415 -2.91 -14.84 14.43
C ILE A 415 -2.02 -14.66 15.65
N VAL A 416 -2.57 -14.84 16.85
CA VAL A 416 -1.81 -14.69 18.10
C VAL A 416 -0.65 -15.66 18.15
N GLU A 417 -0.87 -16.93 17.80
CA GLU A 417 0.19 -17.94 17.74
C GLU A 417 1.32 -17.54 16.80
N LYS A 418 1.00 -17.14 15.57
CA LYS A 418 2.00 -16.69 14.60
C LYS A 418 2.73 -15.43 15.07
N VAL A 419 2.03 -14.47 15.65
CA VAL A 419 2.63 -13.25 16.21
C VAL A 419 3.63 -13.59 17.30
N LEU A 420 3.28 -14.48 18.23
CA LEU A 420 4.21 -14.91 19.28
C LEU A 420 5.44 -15.65 18.72
N ALA A 421 5.26 -16.46 17.69
CA ALA A 421 6.34 -17.21 17.06
C ALA A 421 7.36 -16.31 16.32
N VAL A 422 6.90 -15.18 15.78
CA VAL A 422 7.73 -14.21 15.04
C VAL A 422 8.31 -13.12 15.96
N SER A 423 7.65 -12.87 17.09
CA SER A 423 8.04 -11.83 18.05
C SER A 423 9.37 -12.12 18.72
N GLU A 424 10.09 -11.05 19.04
CA GLU A 424 11.40 -11.07 19.70
C GLU A 424 11.46 -9.96 20.77
N PRO A 425 12.41 -10.00 21.72
CA PRO A 425 12.51 -8.99 22.79
C PRO A 425 12.61 -7.54 22.29
N ARG A 426 13.09 -7.34 21.06
CA ARG A 426 13.20 -6.02 20.40
C ARG A 426 11.87 -5.48 19.88
N ILE A 427 10.87 -6.34 19.64
CA ILE A 427 9.54 -5.95 19.18
C ILE A 427 8.72 -5.47 20.37
N THR A 428 8.41 -4.18 20.39
CA THR A 428 7.73 -3.54 21.53
C THR A 428 6.28 -3.18 21.23
N ARG A 429 5.85 -3.24 19.97
CA ARG A 429 4.48 -2.92 19.54
C ARG A 429 4.00 -3.80 18.39
N VAL A 430 2.69 -3.78 18.20
CA VAL A 430 2.02 -4.37 17.03
C VAL A 430 1.14 -3.32 16.35
N TYR A 431 1.18 -3.28 15.03
CA TYR A 431 0.23 -2.51 14.22
C TYR A 431 -0.53 -3.43 13.25
N VAL A 432 -1.86 -3.39 13.27
CA VAL A 432 -2.71 -4.25 12.44
C VAL A 432 -3.32 -3.44 11.27
N MET A 433 -2.80 -3.69 10.07
CA MET A 433 -3.35 -3.24 8.79
C MET A 433 -4.55 -4.12 8.42
N THR A 434 -5.77 -3.57 8.38
CA THR A 434 -6.97 -4.41 8.22
C THR A 434 -8.22 -3.67 7.77
N ASN A 435 -9.06 -4.38 7.03
CA ASN A 435 -10.42 -3.97 6.70
C ASN A 435 -11.49 -4.56 7.65
N ALA A 436 -11.11 -5.29 8.70
CA ALA A 436 -12.03 -5.94 9.63
C ALA A 436 -12.98 -4.96 10.35
N PRO A 437 -14.15 -5.45 10.82
CA PRO A 437 -15.09 -4.65 11.60
C PRO A 437 -14.54 -4.37 13.01
N ARG A 438 -14.93 -3.21 13.59
CA ARG A 438 -14.43 -2.77 14.92
C ARG A 438 -14.61 -3.80 16.04
N PRO A 439 -15.77 -4.49 16.19
CA PRO A 439 -15.94 -5.48 17.26
C PRO A 439 -14.91 -6.61 17.18
N TRP A 440 -14.65 -7.13 15.97
CA TRP A 440 -13.65 -8.17 15.76
C TRP A 440 -12.23 -7.71 16.14
N LEU A 441 -11.92 -6.43 15.90
CA LEU A 441 -10.63 -5.85 16.29
C LEU A 441 -10.49 -5.63 17.80
N VAL A 442 -11.59 -5.36 18.51
CA VAL A 442 -11.56 -5.31 19.98
C VAL A 442 -11.10 -6.67 20.52
N ASP A 443 -11.66 -7.76 20.01
CA ASP A 443 -11.28 -9.12 20.41
C ASP A 443 -9.83 -9.43 20.05
N LEU A 444 -9.40 -9.13 18.82
CA LEU A 444 -8.00 -9.35 18.40
C LEU A 444 -7.01 -8.57 19.29
N LYS A 445 -7.25 -7.26 19.50
CA LYS A 445 -6.38 -6.41 20.34
C LYS A 445 -6.30 -6.95 21.77
N GLY A 446 -7.43 -7.38 22.32
CA GLY A 446 -7.50 -7.99 23.65
C GLY A 446 -6.67 -9.27 23.77
N ASN A 447 -6.80 -10.17 22.78
CA ASN A 447 -6.04 -11.42 22.75
C ASN A 447 -4.54 -11.18 22.56
N LEU A 448 -4.12 -10.31 21.64
CA LEU A 448 -2.71 -9.95 21.45
C LEU A 448 -2.11 -9.34 22.73
N SER A 449 -2.85 -8.46 23.40
CA SER A 449 -2.39 -7.79 24.63
C SER A 449 -2.35 -8.73 25.85
N THR A 450 -3.17 -9.78 25.85
CA THR A 450 -3.18 -10.80 26.92
C THR A 450 -2.05 -11.81 26.72
N ALA A 451 -1.76 -12.17 25.47
CA ALA A 451 -0.76 -13.17 25.12
C ALA A 451 0.68 -12.71 25.34
N HIS A 452 0.96 -11.42 25.17
CA HIS A 452 2.30 -10.86 25.33
C HIS A 452 2.23 -9.40 25.82
N HIS A 453 3.23 -8.99 26.60
CA HIS A 453 3.36 -7.59 27.00
C HIS A 453 4.01 -6.78 25.88
N TRP A 454 3.25 -5.90 25.25
CA TRP A 454 3.72 -4.92 24.26
C TRP A 454 3.92 -3.57 24.96
N PRO A 455 5.15 -3.16 25.33
CA PRO A 455 5.39 -1.92 26.06
C PRO A 455 4.78 -0.69 25.38
N ASP A 456 4.81 -0.66 24.05
CA ASP A 456 4.34 0.45 23.23
C ASP A 456 2.94 0.22 22.64
N GLY A 457 2.30 -0.91 22.97
CA GLY A 457 0.89 -1.19 22.70
C GLY A 457 0.57 -1.87 21.36
N VAL A 458 -0.74 -2.00 21.11
CA VAL A 458 -1.32 -2.60 19.90
C VAL A 458 -2.26 -1.59 19.21
N GLY A 459 -1.91 -1.16 18.01
CA GLY A 459 -2.71 -0.25 17.17
C GLY A 459 -3.27 -0.93 15.93
N THR A 460 -4.24 -0.31 15.27
CA THR A 460 -4.90 -0.84 14.07
C THR A 460 -5.26 0.28 13.08
N SER A 461 -5.52 -0.06 11.81
CA SER A 461 -6.01 0.92 10.81
C SER A 461 -7.29 1.64 11.21
N ARG A 462 -8.08 1.08 12.15
CA ARG A 462 -9.33 1.68 12.65
C ARG A 462 -9.12 2.66 13.81
N ASP A 463 -7.89 2.72 14.32
CA ASP A 463 -7.46 3.68 15.34
C ASP A 463 -6.85 4.95 14.72
N LEU A 464 -6.56 4.95 13.41
CA LEU A 464 -5.94 6.09 12.75
C LEU A 464 -6.86 7.31 12.69
N GLU A 465 -6.29 8.47 12.99
CA GLU A 465 -6.88 9.77 12.75
C GLU A 465 -6.57 10.23 11.33
N LEU A 466 -7.54 10.04 10.43
CA LEU A 466 -7.41 10.37 9.01
C LEU A 466 -8.31 11.54 8.62
N SER A 467 -7.78 12.42 7.76
CA SER A 467 -8.54 13.46 7.09
C SER A 467 -9.63 12.87 6.20
N TRP A 468 -10.56 13.70 5.72
CA TRP A 468 -11.61 13.21 4.82
C TRP A 468 -11.04 12.64 3.51
N GLU A 469 -9.98 13.25 2.99
CA GLU A 469 -9.28 12.78 1.78
C GLU A 469 -8.53 11.48 2.04
N GLU A 470 -7.76 11.42 3.11
CA GLU A 470 -6.95 10.25 3.46
C GLU A 470 -7.77 8.97 3.66
N LYS A 471 -9.04 9.08 4.09
CA LYS A 471 -9.91 7.91 4.30
C LYS A 471 -10.14 7.06 3.05
N PHE A 472 -10.05 7.63 1.86
CA PHE A 472 -10.25 6.92 0.59
C PHE A 472 -8.94 6.40 -0.02
N VAL A 473 -7.81 6.63 0.65
CA VAL A 473 -6.47 6.17 0.27
C VAL A 473 -5.74 5.55 1.47
N ALA A 474 -6.49 5.14 2.49
CA ALA A 474 -5.95 4.70 3.78
C ALA A 474 -5.08 3.44 3.67
N GLU A 475 -5.36 2.59 2.69
CA GLU A 475 -4.54 1.44 2.31
C GLU A 475 -3.08 1.81 2.07
N ALA A 476 -2.82 2.96 1.47
CA ALA A 476 -1.47 3.42 1.14
C ALA A 476 -0.72 3.89 2.39
N VAL A 477 -1.43 4.45 3.39
CA VAL A 477 -0.84 4.75 4.71
C VAL A 477 -0.41 3.45 5.39
N ASP A 478 -1.27 2.44 5.37
CA ASP A 478 -0.95 1.11 5.91
C ASP A 478 0.25 0.50 5.19
N MET A 479 0.29 0.53 3.86
CA MET A 479 1.41 -0.01 3.08
C MET A 479 2.73 0.71 3.38
N TYR A 480 2.70 2.04 3.54
CA TYR A 480 3.89 2.81 3.92
C TYR A 480 4.45 2.39 5.29
N VAL A 481 3.57 2.00 6.23
CA VAL A 481 3.99 1.45 7.53
C VAL A 481 4.51 0.02 7.36
N GLY A 482 3.76 -0.86 6.68
CA GLY A 482 4.12 -2.26 6.49
C GLY A 482 5.44 -2.46 5.75
N GLN A 483 5.73 -1.63 4.75
CA GLN A 483 6.98 -1.71 4.00
C GLN A 483 8.21 -1.38 4.86
N ARG A 484 8.03 -0.63 5.96
CA ARG A 484 9.11 -0.15 6.83
C ARG A 484 9.17 -0.88 8.16
N ALA A 485 8.12 -1.59 8.56
CA ALA A 485 8.07 -2.31 9.83
C ALA A 485 9.30 -3.21 10.01
N GLU A 486 9.87 -3.24 11.22
CA GLU A 486 11.03 -4.10 11.49
C GLU A 486 10.70 -5.56 11.15
N LYS A 487 9.52 -6.04 11.55
CA LYS A 487 8.96 -7.31 11.10
C LYS A 487 7.58 -7.11 10.48
N PHE A 488 7.24 -7.98 9.54
CA PHE A 488 5.95 -7.95 8.86
C PHE A 488 5.36 -9.36 8.76
N ILE A 489 4.08 -9.52 9.11
CA ILE A 489 3.31 -10.73 8.80
C ILE A 489 2.18 -10.35 7.84
N GLY A 490 2.24 -10.84 6.62
CA GLY A 490 1.29 -10.54 5.55
C GLY A 490 0.27 -11.65 5.31
N ASN A 491 -0.73 -11.34 4.47
CA ASN A 491 -1.58 -12.36 3.88
C ASN A 491 -1.01 -12.74 2.51
N GLY A 492 -0.47 -13.97 2.39
CA GLY A 492 0.23 -14.41 1.18
C GLY A 492 -0.65 -14.43 -0.07
N PHE A 493 -1.97 -14.42 0.08
CA PHE A 493 -2.95 -14.38 -1.00
C PHE A 493 -3.39 -12.96 -1.40
N SER A 494 -2.85 -11.92 -0.76
CA SER A 494 -3.24 -10.53 -1.03
C SER A 494 -2.21 -9.79 -1.87
N SER A 495 -2.68 -9.15 -2.94
CA SER A 495 -1.86 -8.22 -3.75
C SER A 495 -1.45 -6.97 -2.98
N LEU A 496 -2.22 -6.54 -1.97
CA LEU A 496 -1.77 -5.47 -1.07
C LEU A 496 -0.52 -5.90 -0.29
N THR A 497 -0.52 -7.13 0.25
CA THR A 497 0.69 -7.73 0.85
C THR A 497 1.81 -7.87 -0.18
N SER A 498 1.51 -8.35 -1.38
CA SER A 498 2.46 -8.52 -2.48
C SER A 498 3.24 -7.24 -2.78
N ASN A 499 2.55 -6.09 -2.85
CA ASN A 499 3.20 -4.79 -3.03
C ASN A 499 4.05 -4.35 -1.82
N VAL A 500 3.58 -4.62 -0.60
CA VAL A 500 4.40 -4.37 0.61
C VAL A 500 5.68 -5.20 0.54
N VAL A 501 5.59 -6.47 0.15
CA VAL A 501 6.75 -7.37 0.00
C VAL A 501 7.67 -6.89 -1.13
N LEU A 502 7.14 -6.47 -2.28
CA LEU A 502 7.93 -5.86 -3.36
C LEU A 502 8.81 -4.71 -2.83
N LEU A 503 8.22 -3.80 -2.05
CA LEU A 503 8.92 -2.64 -1.50
C LEU A 503 9.89 -3.03 -0.37
N ARG A 504 9.58 -4.05 0.43
CA ARG A 504 10.50 -4.60 1.45
C ARG A 504 11.71 -5.26 0.81
N MET A 505 11.49 -6.06 -0.24
CA MET A 505 12.56 -6.75 -0.96
C MET A 505 13.48 -5.79 -1.71
N HIS A 506 12.97 -4.63 -2.13
CA HIS A 506 13.77 -3.55 -2.69
C HIS A 506 14.63 -2.82 -1.62
N ASN A 507 14.18 -2.82 -0.36
CA ASN A 507 14.84 -2.08 0.71
C ASN A 507 16.06 -2.85 1.26
N PRO A 508 17.30 -2.34 1.06
CA PRO A 508 18.50 -3.04 1.51
C PRO A 508 18.68 -3.07 3.04
N ASP A 509 17.93 -2.23 3.78
CA ASP A 509 17.99 -2.15 5.24
C ASP A 509 17.05 -3.16 5.94
N LEU A 510 16.29 -3.96 5.17
CA LEU A 510 15.38 -4.98 5.69
C LEU A 510 15.83 -6.37 5.26
N ASP A 511 15.81 -7.31 6.21
CA ASP A 511 16.12 -8.72 5.93
C ASP A 511 14.86 -9.44 5.40
N PRO A 512 14.93 -10.18 4.28
CA PRO A 512 13.82 -11.01 3.80
C PRO A 512 13.28 -11.99 4.85
N SER A 513 14.12 -12.44 5.78
CA SER A 513 13.72 -13.34 6.88
C SER A 513 12.79 -12.70 7.92
N ASP A 514 12.67 -11.37 7.94
CA ASP A 514 11.74 -10.63 8.79
C ASP A 514 10.35 -10.42 8.14
N THR A 515 10.11 -11.06 6.98
CA THR A 515 8.86 -10.97 6.21
C THR A 515 8.15 -12.32 6.17
N HIS A 516 7.09 -12.44 6.95
CA HIS A 516 6.35 -13.66 7.20
C HIS A 516 4.95 -13.63 6.56
N PHE A 517 4.32 -14.80 6.48
CA PHE A 517 2.93 -14.96 6.08
C PHE A 517 2.15 -15.82 7.09
N TRP A 518 0.83 -15.66 7.11
CA TRP A 518 -0.08 -16.57 7.84
C TRP A 518 0.10 -18.01 7.38
#